data_AF-A0A4R1BFS7-F1
#
_entry.id   AF-A0A4R1BFS7-F1
#
_cell.length_a   1.000
_cell.length_b   1.000
_cell.length_c   1.000
_cell.angle_alpha   90.00
_cell.angle_beta   90.00
_cell.angle_gamma   90.00
#
_symmetry.space_group_name_H-M   'P 1'
#
loop_
_entity.id
_entity.type
_entity.pdbx_description
1 polymer ?
#
loop_
_entity_poly.entity_id
_entity_poly.type
_entity_poly.pdbx_seq_one_letter_code
_entity_poly.pdbx_strand_id
1 'polypeptide(L)'
;MKLSLAIVALLPALVACDALKDRMGIPDPAKVEAEGKAVGGACRLAGRGLEDCYALNPRADKAAVFSGWKEMNEYMIKNNMQVMVPQAAPAKPAASEAKAAEPEAAKPEAKPAAGH
;
A
#
# COMPACT_ATOMS: atom_id res chain seq x y z
N MET A 1 25.34 -39.69 -20.08
CA MET A 1 25.76 -39.72 -18.66
C MET A 1 26.56 -38.50 -18.22
N LYS A 2 27.69 -38.15 -18.84
CA LYS A 2 28.50 -36.97 -18.42
C LYS A 2 27.77 -35.63 -18.56
N LEU A 3 27.04 -35.43 -19.66
CA LEU A 3 26.22 -34.23 -19.89
C LEU A 3 25.05 -34.14 -18.89
N SER A 4 24.43 -35.28 -18.59
CA SER A 4 23.35 -35.40 -17.60
C SER A 4 23.83 -35.05 -16.19
N LEU A 5 25.05 -35.46 -15.83
CA LEU A 5 25.67 -35.16 -14.53
C LEU A 5 26.02 -33.66 -14.40
N ALA A 6 26.47 -33.03 -15.49
CA ALA A 6 26.75 -31.60 -15.54
C ALA A 6 25.47 -30.75 -15.40
N ILE A 7 24.36 -31.19 -16.00
CA ILE A 7 23.06 -30.51 -15.87
C ILE A 7 22.54 -30.62 -14.43
N VAL A 8 22.62 -31.82 -13.81
CA VAL A 8 22.22 -32.06 -12.42
C VAL A 8 23.03 -31.20 -11.43
N ALA A 9 24.32 -30.99 -11.68
CA ALA A 9 25.17 -30.13 -10.86
C ALA A 9 24.85 -28.63 -10.99
N LEU A 10 24.24 -28.20 -12.11
CA LEU A 10 23.93 -26.79 -12.38
C LEU A 10 22.58 -26.34 -11.80
N LEU A 11 21.63 -27.26 -11.62
CA LEU A 11 20.31 -27.00 -11.01
C LEU A 11 20.34 -26.22 -9.67
N PRO A 12 21.19 -26.55 -8.68
CA PRO A 12 21.25 -25.79 -7.43
C PRO A 12 21.80 -24.36 -7.59
N ALA A 13 22.60 -24.09 -8.64
CA ALA A 13 23.13 -22.76 -8.90
C ALA A 13 22.03 -21.76 -9.34
N LEU A 14 20.96 -22.24 -9.97
CA LEU A 14 19.82 -21.39 -10.33
C LEU A 14 19.02 -20.97 -9.08
N VAL A 15 18.80 -21.89 -8.14
CA VAL A 15 18.05 -21.59 -6.88
C VAL A 15 18.87 -20.69 -5.95
N ALA A 16 20.20 -20.78 -5.99
CA ALA A 16 21.09 -19.95 -5.19
C ALA A 16 21.03 -18.45 -5.57
N CYS A 17 20.73 -18.13 -6.83
CA CYS A 17 20.63 -16.74 -7.28
C CYS A 17 19.43 -16.00 -6.66
N ASP A 18 18.27 -16.64 -6.55
CA ASP A 18 17.10 -15.99 -5.93
C ASP A 18 17.27 -15.84 -4.43
N ALA A 19 17.81 -16.85 -3.74
CA ALA A 19 18.16 -16.75 -2.32
C ALA A 19 19.20 -15.65 -2.04
N LEU A 20 20.13 -15.39 -2.97
CA LEU A 20 21.11 -14.31 -2.86
C LEU A 20 20.47 -12.93 -3.05
N LYS A 21 19.55 -12.76 -4.01
CA LYS A 21 18.82 -11.50 -4.20
C LYS A 21 18.02 -11.12 -2.96
N ASP A 22 17.32 -12.09 -2.37
CA ASP A 22 16.56 -11.88 -1.13
C ASP A 22 17.46 -11.43 0.02
N ARG A 23 18.64 -12.06 0.17
CA ARG A 23 19.62 -11.71 1.21
C ARG A 23 20.30 -10.35 0.99
N MET A 24 20.40 -9.91 -0.27
CA MET A 24 20.94 -8.59 -0.64
C MET A 24 19.89 -7.47 -0.53
N GLY A 25 18.63 -7.78 -0.20
CA GLY A 25 17.56 -6.81 -0.07
C GLY A 25 17.14 -6.18 -1.41
N ILE A 26 17.48 -6.81 -2.53
CA ILE A 26 17.07 -6.35 -3.86
C ILE A 26 15.63 -6.82 -4.07
N PRO A 27 14.65 -5.91 -4.21
CA PRO A 27 13.26 -6.31 -4.41
C PRO A 27 13.11 -7.06 -5.73
N ASP A 28 12.48 -8.23 -5.68
CA ASP A 28 12.17 -9.02 -6.88
C ASP A 28 11.26 -8.21 -7.82
N PRO A 29 11.69 -7.90 -9.05
CA PRO A 29 10.90 -7.11 -9.99
C PRO A 29 9.54 -7.75 -10.31
N ALA A 30 9.46 -9.08 -10.36
CA ALA A 30 8.20 -9.77 -10.61
C ALA A 30 7.22 -9.58 -9.43
N LYS A 31 7.75 -9.61 -8.21
CA LYS A 31 6.96 -9.33 -7.01
C LYS A 31 6.50 -7.87 -6.98
N VAL A 32 7.37 -6.91 -7.27
CA VAL A 32 7.00 -5.48 -7.30
C VAL A 32 5.88 -5.22 -8.31
N GLU A 33 5.97 -5.81 -9.50
CA GLU A 33 4.92 -5.71 -10.51
C GLU A 33 3.61 -6.35 -10.03
N ALA A 34 3.68 -7.57 -9.48
CA ALA A 34 2.49 -8.28 -8.99
C ALA A 34 1.78 -7.51 -7.87
N GLU A 35 2.54 -6.98 -6.91
CA GLU A 35 2.01 -6.15 -5.82
C GLU A 35 1.37 -4.86 -6.36
N GLY A 36 2.03 -4.17 -7.31
CA GLY A 36 1.47 -2.98 -7.93
C GLY A 36 0.15 -3.28 -8.67
N LYS A 37 0.09 -4.35 -9.46
CA LYS A 37 -1.13 -4.78 -10.13
C LYS A 37 -2.25 -5.12 -9.15
N ALA A 38 -1.94 -5.81 -8.06
CA ALA A 38 -2.91 -6.14 -7.02
C ALA A 38 -3.48 -4.88 -6.38
N VAL A 39 -2.63 -3.90 -6.04
CA VAL A 39 -3.04 -2.59 -5.51
C VAL A 39 -3.95 -1.85 -6.49
N GLY A 40 -3.56 -1.75 -7.76
CA GLY A 40 -4.34 -1.07 -8.78
C GLY A 40 -5.71 -1.69 -9.00
N GLY A 41 -5.77 -3.02 -9.08
CA GLY A 41 -7.02 -3.75 -9.19
C GLY A 41 -7.93 -3.53 -7.99
N ALA A 42 -7.39 -3.62 -6.77
CA ALA A 42 -8.15 -3.35 -5.55
C ALA A 42 -8.68 -1.91 -5.51
N CYS A 43 -7.87 -0.92 -5.89
CA CYS A 43 -8.30 0.49 -5.99
C CYS A 43 -9.47 0.66 -6.95
N ARG A 44 -9.44 0.00 -8.12
CA ARG A 44 -10.53 0.10 -9.09
C ARG A 44 -11.80 -0.55 -8.57
N LEU A 45 -11.68 -1.74 -7.97
CA LEU A 45 -12.79 -2.45 -7.36
C LEU A 45 -13.44 -1.61 -6.24
N ALA A 46 -12.61 -0.88 -5.48
CA ALA A 46 -13.06 0.08 -4.46
C ALA A 46 -13.75 1.33 -5.02
N GLY A 47 -13.83 1.49 -6.34
CA GLY A 47 -14.42 2.66 -7.00
C GLY A 47 -13.57 3.92 -6.93
N ARG A 48 -12.26 3.81 -6.64
CA ARG A 48 -11.36 4.97 -6.55
C ARG A 48 -10.78 5.36 -7.91
N GLY A 49 -10.53 6.66 -8.06
CA GLY A 49 -9.72 7.19 -9.14
C GLY A 49 -8.26 6.77 -9.03
N LEU A 50 -7.53 6.85 -10.15
CA LEU A 50 -6.13 6.45 -10.22
C LEU A 50 -5.22 7.39 -9.39
N GLU A 51 -5.48 8.70 -9.44
CA GLU A 51 -4.73 9.70 -8.67
C GLU A 51 -4.81 9.44 -7.17
N ASP A 52 -6.01 9.12 -6.65
CA ASP A 52 -6.19 8.74 -5.25
C ASP A 52 -5.42 7.45 -4.91
N CYS A 53 -5.38 6.49 -5.84
CA CYS A 53 -4.66 5.24 -5.64
C CYS A 53 -3.14 5.49 -5.50
N TYR A 54 -2.57 6.41 -6.29
CA TYR A 54 -1.18 6.81 -6.17
C TYR A 54 -0.89 7.54 -4.86
N ALA A 55 -1.79 8.42 -4.42
CA ALA A 55 -1.65 9.12 -3.15
C ALA A 55 -1.68 8.17 -1.94
N LEU A 56 -2.54 7.14 -1.98
CA LEU A 56 -2.67 6.13 -0.93
C LEU A 56 -1.51 5.12 -0.91
N ASN A 57 -0.85 4.90 -2.05
CA ASN A 57 0.18 3.86 -2.21
C ASN A 57 1.49 4.45 -2.78
N PRO A 58 2.15 5.38 -2.07
CA PRO A 58 3.33 6.09 -2.58
C PRO A 58 4.57 5.20 -2.81
N ARG A 59 4.57 3.98 -2.26
CA ARG A 59 5.65 2.99 -2.41
C ARG A 59 5.38 1.97 -3.51
N ALA A 60 4.17 1.94 -4.07
CA ALA A 60 3.83 1.02 -5.14
C ALA A 60 4.40 1.53 -6.47
N ASP A 61 4.79 0.60 -7.34
CA ASP A 61 5.20 0.95 -8.69
C ASP A 61 3.99 1.49 -9.48
N LYS A 62 4.08 2.75 -9.94
CA LYS A 62 2.95 3.43 -10.57
C LYS A 62 2.52 2.77 -11.88
N ALA A 63 3.47 2.24 -12.66
CA ALA A 63 3.17 1.59 -13.92
C ALA A 63 2.40 0.27 -13.69
N ALA A 64 2.83 -0.53 -12.72
CA ALA A 64 2.15 -1.74 -12.31
C ALA A 64 0.75 -1.46 -11.73
N VAL A 65 0.61 -0.42 -10.90
CA VAL A 65 -0.69 0.04 -10.39
C VAL A 65 -1.63 0.43 -11.52
N PHE A 66 -1.18 1.22 -12.48
CA PHE A 66 -2.00 1.57 -13.65
C PHE A 66 -2.44 0.33 -14.44
N SER A 67 -1.52 -0.62 -14.69
CA SER A 67 -1.82 -1.87 -15.40
C SER A 67 -2.95 -2.63 -14.70
N GLY A 68 -2.81 -2.87 -13.39
CA GLY A 68 -3.82 -3.59 -12.61
C GLY A 68 -5.15 -2.85 -12.52
N TRP A 69 -5.12 -1.52 -12.41
CA TRP A 69 -6.33 -0.69 -12.41
C TRP A 69 -7.08 -0.79 -13.73
N LYS A 70 -6.36 -0.71 -14.86
CA LYS A 70 -6.93 -0.82 -16.21
C LYS A 70 -7.52 -2.21 -16.47
N GLU A 71 -6.76 -3.27 -16.15
CA GLU A 71 -7.20 -4.66 -16.26
C GLU A 71 -8.47 -4.90 -15.45
N MET A 72 -8.52 -4.43 -14.20
CA MET A 72 -9.70 -4.56 -13.37
C MET A 72 -10.88 -3.73 -13.91
N ASN A 73 -10.63 -2.54 -14.45
CA ASN A 73 -11.69 -1.72 -15.04
C ASN A 73 -12.32 -2.41 -16.26
N GLU A 74 -11.49 -2.95 -17.16
CA GLU A 74 -11.93 -3.73 -18.32
C GLU A 74 -12.72 -4.96 -17.87
N TYR A 75 -12.24 -5.67 -16.86
CA TYR A 75 -12.93 -6.81 -16.27
C TYR A 75 -14.29 -6.43 -15.66
N MET A 76 -14.36 -5.33 -14.90
CA MET A 76 -15.63 -4.86 -14.32
C MET A 76 -16.65 -4.49 -15.40
N ILE A 77 -16.23 -3.77 -16.44
CA ILE A 77 -17.09 -3.39 -17.57
C ILE A 77 -17.62 -4.63 -18.28
N LYS A 78 -16.72 -5.58 -18.60
CA LYS A 78 -17.09 -6.81 -19.30
C LYS A 78 -18.09 -7.68 -18.53
N ASN A 79 -18.00 -7.68 -17.20
CA ASN A 79 -18.77 -8.56 -16.33
C ASN A 79 -19.88 -7.84 -15.54
N ASN A 80 -20.14 -6.56 -15.81
CA ASN A 80 -21.11 -5.73 -15.08
C ASN A 80 -20.92 -5.78 -13.56
N MET A 81 -19.66 -5.82 -13.10
CA MET A 81 -19.38 -5.84 -11.68
C MET A 81 -19.55 -4.46 -11.06
N GLN A 82 -20.15 -4.43 -9.87
CA GLN A 82 -20.30 -3.22 -9.09
C GLN A 82 -19.05 -2.95 -8.26
N VAL A 83 -18.82 -1.67 -7.97
CA VAL A 83 -17.76 -1.27 -7.03
C VAL A 83 -18.10 -1.77 -5.63
N MET A 84 -17.09 -2.25 -4.90
CA MET A 84 -17.21 -2.63 -3.51
C MET A 84 -16.60 -1.53 -2.65
N VAL A 85 -17.44 -0.64 -2.11
CA VAL A 85 -16.96 0.43 -1.23
C VAL A 85 -16.29 -0.20 -0.02
N PRO A 86 -14.98 0.02 0.20
CA PRO A 86 -14.31 -0.50 1.36
C PRO A 86 -14.98 0.06 2.61
N GLN A 87 -15.36 -0.81 3.55
CA GLN A 87 -15.71 -0.35 4.88
C GLN A 87 -14.44 0.27 5.47
N ALA A 88 -14.48 1.58 5.72
CA ALA A 88 -13.33 2.29 6.25
C ALA A 88 -12.91 1.61 7.57
N ALA A 89 -11.69 1.09 7.62
CA ALA A 89 -11.07 0.84 8.90
C ALA A 89 -11.01 2.20 9.62
N PRO A 90 -11.38 2.28 10.92
CA PRO A 90 -11.39 3.54 11.64
C PRO A 90 -10.01 4.21 11.49
N ALA A 91 -10.02 5.47 11.08
CA ALA A 91 -8.80 6.25 11.01
C ALA A 91 -8.09 6.15 12.36
N LYS A 92 -6.85 5.67 12.37
CA LYS A 92 -6.00 5.84 13.56
C LYS A 92 -5.97 7.33 13.84
N PRO A 93 -6.36 7.80 15.03
CA PRO A 93 -6.29 9.21 15.35
C PRO A 93 -4.85 9.67 15.09
N ALA A 94 -4.72 10.74 14.31
CA ALA A 94 -3.44 11.41 14.17
C ALA A 94 -2.95 11.70 15.59
N ALA A 95 -1.79 11.16 15.96
CA ALA A 95 -1.15 11.54 17.19
C ALA A 95 -0.90 13.05 17.08
N SER A 96 -1.71 13.82 17.82
CA SER A 96 -1.60 15.26 17.88
C SER A 96 -0.21 15.59 18.42
N GLU A 97 0.66 16.11 17.56
CA GLU A 97 1.81 16.89 17.98
C GLU A 97 1.29 18.19 18.61
N ALA A 98 1.03 18.13 19.92
CA ALA A 98 0.79 19.31 20.73
C ALA A 98 1.30 19.06 22.14
N LYS A 99 2.62 19.20 22.34
CA LYS A 99 3.16 19.53 23.67
C LYS A 99 4.49 20.27 23.59
N ALA A 100 4.39 21.59 23.55
CA ALA A 100 5.38 22.48 24.18
C ALA A 100 4.69 23.82 24.50
N ALA A 101 3.92 23.82 25.58
CA ALA A 101 3.66 25.01 26.36
C ALA A 101 3.60 24.58 27.83
N GLU A 102 4.60 24.97 28.59
CA GLU A 102 4.73 24.83 30.04
C GLU A 102 4.90 26.26 30.62
N PRO A 103 4.74 26.52 31.92
CA PRO A 103 3.46 26.55 32.61
C PRO A 103 3.20 27.88 33.37
N GLU A 104 1.93 28.06 33.75
CA GLU A 104 1.40 28.65 34.99
C GLU A 104 1.80 30.07 35.47
N ALA A 105 0.79 30.95 35.54
CA ALA A 105 0.70 31.95 36.62
C ALA A 105 -0.77 32.21 36.98
N ALA A 106 -1.03 32.09 38.28
CA ALA A 106 -2.33 32.07 38.95
C ALA A 106 -3.09 33.41 38.99
N LYS A 107 -4.43 33.36 39.01
CA LYS A 107 -5.23 33.70 40.22
C LYS A 107 -6.75 33.49 40.01
N PRO A 108 -7.53 33.32 41.10
CA PRO A 108 -8.85 32.69 41.07
C PRO A 108 -10.05 33.65 41.24
N GLU A 109 -11.23 33.10 40.94
CA GLU A 109 -12.58 33.40 41.47
C GLU A 109 -13.32 34.72 41.11
N ALA A 110 -14.45 34.59 40.40
CA ALA A 110 -15.81 34.80 40.94
C ALA A 110 -16.93 34.48 39.91
N LYS A 111 -17.96 33.77 40.38
CA LYS A 111 -19.26 33.45 39.72
C LYS A 111 -20.27 34.63 39.86
N PRO A 112 -21.55 34.56 39.40
CA PRO A 112 -22.06 34.75 38.04
C PRO A 112 -23.18 35.85 37.97
N ALA A 113 -23.67 36.26 36.79
CA ALA A 113 -25.00 36.92 36.68
C ALA A 113 -25.56 36.90 35.24
N ALA A 114 -26.88 36.78 35.15
CA ALA A 114 -27.69 36.62 33.95
C ALA A 114 -28.20 37.95 33.36
N GLY A 115 -28.50 37.93 32.05
CA GLY A 115 -29.68 38.56 31.42
C GLY A 115 -29.74 40.09 31.21
N HIS A 116 -29.78 40.51 29.95
CA HIS A 116 -30.87 41.30 29.33
C HIS A 116 -30.87 41.10 27.82
#